data_AF-A0A0D0E0N2-F1
#
_entry.id   AF-A0A0D0E0N2-F1
#
_cell.length_a   1.000
_cell.length_b   1.000
_cell.length_c   1.000
_cell.angle_alpha   90.00
_cell.angle_beta   90.00
_cell.angle_gamma   90.00
#
_symmetry.space_group_name_H-M   'P 1'
#
loop_
_entity.id
_entity.type
_entity.pdbx_description
1 polymer ?
#
loop_
_entity_poly.entity_id
_entity_poly.type
_entity_poly.pdbx_seq_one_letter_code
_entity_poly.pdbx_strand_id
1 'polypeptide(L)'
;MSNDGRRLHLRSDIVGSSLQGEGRGKKHQCPHCGKRFNRPSSMKIHVNTHTGAKPYHCPFPGCGREFNVNSNMRRHWRNHS
;
A
#
# COMPACT_ATOMS: atom_id res chain seq x y z
N MET A 1 -6.14 28.06 -50.52
CA MET A 1 -5.13 27.14 -49.94
C MET A 1 -5.37 27.08 -48.44
N SER A 2 -5.39 25.85 -47.92
CA SER A 2 -5.30 25.44 -46.52
C SER A 2 -6.53 25.62 -45.62
N ASN A 3 -7.21 24.48 -45.49
CA ASN A 3 -8.16 24.10 -44.46
C ASN A 3 -7.48 24.03 -43.08
N ASP A 4 -8.21 24.29 -41.99
CA ASP A 4 -8.53 23.25 -41.00
C ASP A 4 -9.60 23.77 -40.03
N GLY A 5 -10.75 23.10 -39.99
CA GLY A 5 -11.76 23.36 -38.98
C GLY A 5 -11.47 22.60 -37.69
N ARG A 6 -11.92 23.13 -36.55
CA ARG A 6 -12.63 22.38 -35.49
C ARG A 6 -12.98 23.27 -34.29
N ARG A 7 -14.30 23.51 -34.18
CA ARG A 7 -15.17 23.26 -33.01
C ARG A 7 -14.74 23.80 -31.63
N LEU A 8 -15.55 24.75 -31.15
CA LEU A 8 -15.63 25.33 -29.80
C LEU A 8 -15.54 24.29 -28.68
N HIS A 9 -14.73 24.52 -27.63
CA HIS A 9 -14.99 24.00 -26.29
C HIS A 9 -14.59 25.00 -25.20
N LEU A 10 -15.58 25.32 -24.35
CA LEU A 10 -15.60 26.17 -23.17
C LEU A 10 -14.34 25.98 -22.28
N ARG A 11 -13.69 27.08 -21.91
CA ARG A 11 -12.61 27.10 -20.90
C ARG A 11 -13.20 26.80 -19.53
N SER A 12 -13.00 25.58 -19.05
CA SER A 12 -13.23 25.20 -17.66
C SER A 12 -11.87 25.16 -16.94
N ASP A 13 -11.46 26.28 -16.37
CA ASP A 13 -10.36 26.34 -15.41
C ASP A 13 -10.85 25.78 -14.07
N ILE A 14 -10.89 24.45 -13.95
CA ILE A 14 -11.08 23.77 -12.66
C ILE A 14 -9.70 23.45 -12.09
N VAL A 15 -9.36 24.20 -11.05
CA VAL A 15 -8.26 23.96 -10.12
C VAL A 15 -8.13 22.47 -9.78
N GLY A 16 -6.94 21.93 -10.03
CA GLY A 16 -6.33 20.81 -9.29
C GLY A 16 -7.23 19.61 -8.99
N SER A 17 -7.55 18.80 -9.99
CA SER A 17 -8.10 17.46 -9.75
C SER A 17 -7.01 16.41 -9.95
N SER A 18 -6.18 16.20 -8.93
CA SER A 18 -5.49 14.91 -8.73
C SER A 18 -6.57 13.86 -8.49
N LEU A 19 -7.15 13.33 -9.57
CA LEU A 19 -8.04 12.18 -9.52
C LEU A 19 -7.17 10.94 -9.26
N GLN A 20 -6.70 10.79 -8.02
CA GLN A 20 -6.43 9.47 -7.48
C GLN A 20 -7.79 8.77 -7.48
N GLY A 21 -7.99 7.87 -8.44
CA GLY A 21 -9.19 7.06 -8.55
C GLY A 21 -9.41 6.30 -7.25
N GLU A 22 -10.27 6.85 -6.38
CA GLU A 22 -10.73 6.22 -5.14
C GLU A 22 -11.73 5.13 -5.51
N GLY A 23 -11.20 4.02 -6.04
CA GLY A 23 -11.95 2.81 -6.30
C GLY A 23 -12.65 2.34 -5.01
N ARG A 24 -13.94 2.05 -5.15
CA ARG A 24 -14.93 1.63 -4.15
C ARG A 24 -14.57 0.35 -3.36
N GLY A 25 -13.39 0.24 -2.75
CA GLY A 25 -12.97 -1.00 -2.09
C GLY A 25 -11.83 -0.90 -1.06
N LYS A 26 -11.16 0.23 -0.89
CA LYS A 26 -10.07 0.37 0.09
C LYS A 26 -10.54 1.10 1.34
N LYS A 27 -11.15 0.36 2.29
CA LYS A 27 -11.74 0.92 3.52
C LYS A 27 -10.71 1.21 4.62
N HIS A 28 -9.53 0.60 4.59
CA HIS A 28 -8.60 0.61 5.71
C HIS A 28 -7.47 1.60 5.47
N GLN A 29 -7.45 2.71 6.19
CA GLN A 29 -6.45 3.78 6.02
C GLN A 29 -5.33 3.69 7.07
N CYS A 30 -4.09 3.85 6.62
CA CYS A 30 -2.95 3.96 7.51
C CYS A 30 -2.97 5.29 8.27
N PRO A 31 -2.86 5.30 9.61
CA PRO A 31 -2.88 6.52 10.41
C PRO A 31 -1.60 7.36 10.27
N HIS A 32 -0.48 6.77 9.81
CA HIS A 32 0.80 7.48 9.71
C HIS A 32 1.01 8.19 8.37
N CYS A 33 0.46 7.66 7.27
CA CYS A 33 0.73 8.17 5.93
C CYS A 33 -0.49 8.27 5.03
N GLY A 34 -1.70 7.99 5.55
CA GLY A 34 -2.95 8.11 4.80
C GLY A 34 -3.16 7.06 3.69
N LYS A 35 -2.20 6.14 3.46
CA LYS A 35 -2.33 5.07 2.46
C LYS A 35 -3.53 4.17 2.73
N ARG A 36 -4.33 3.89 1.70
CA ARG A 36 -5.54 3.04 1.79
C ARG A 36 -5.27 1.60 1.34
N PHE A 37 -5.82 0.66 2.09
CA PHE A 37 -5.73 -0.79 1.88
C PHE A 37 -7.12 -1.41 1.75
N ASN A 38 -7.22 -2.48 0.96
CA ASN A 38 -8.44 -3.27 0.77
C ASN A 38 -8.72 -4.22 1.94
N ARG A 39 -7.70 -4.58 2.73
CA ARG A 39 -7.80 -5.52 3.84
C ARG A 39 -7.20 -4.91 5.11
N PRO A 40 -7.83 -5.14 6.28
CA PRO A 40 -7.32 -4.62 7.55
C PRO A 40 -5.99 -5.27 7.92
N SER A 41 -5.80 -6.55 7.58
CA SER A 41 -4.54 -7.27 7.79
C SER A 41 -3.37 -6.61 7.05
N SER A 42 -3.59 -6.18 5.80
CA SER A 42 -2.56 -5.52 4.99
C SER A 42 -2.22 -4.15 5.53
N MET A 43 -3.23 -3.39 5.98
CA MET A 43 -3.01 -2.12 6.67
C MET A 43 -2.22 -2.32 7.98
N LYS A 44 -2.57 -3.31 8.81
CA LYS A 44 -1.87 -3.58 10.07
C LYS A 44 -0.41 -3.97 9.85
N ILE A 45 -0.15 -4.84 8.87
CA ILE A 45 1.21 -5.17 8.43
C ILE A 45 1.97 -3.93 7.97
N HIS A 46 1.32 -3.04 7.24
CA HIS A 46 1.92 -1.78 6.81
C HIS A 46 2.23 -0.85 8.00
N VAL A 47 1.35 -0.77 9.01
CA VAL A 47 1.62 0.04 10.21
C VAL A 47 2.89 -0.43 10.93
N ASN A 48 3.16 -1.74 10.95
CA ASN A 48 4.41 -2.28 11.50
C ASN A 48 5.68 -1.72 10.81
N THR A 49 5.59 -1.23 9.57
CA THR A 49 6.74 -0.62 8.89
C THR A 49 7.04 0.79 9.40
N HIS A 50 6.05 1.47 9.99
CA HIS A 50 6.24 2.79 10.62
C HIS A 50 6.75 2.65 12.04
N THR A 51 6.20 1.71 12.80
CA THR A 51 6.59 1.48 14.20
C THR A 51 7.86 0.65 14.33
N GLY A 52 8.33 0.01 13.25
CA GLY A 52 9.43 -0.95 13.29
C GLY A 52 9.06 -2.27 13.99
N ALA A 53 7.79 -2.48 14.34
CA ALA A 53 7.35 -3.65 15.07
C ALA A 53 7.56 -4.95 14.26
N LYS A 54 8.17 -5.95 14.90
CA LYS A 54 8.39 -7.27 14.31
C LYS A 54 7.84 -8.38 15.21
N PRO A 55 6.51 -8.54 15.29
CA PRO A 55 5.88 -9.45 16.25
C PRO A 55 6.10 -10.95 15.92
N TYR A 56 6.71 -11.28 14.77
CA TYR A 56 6.91 -12.67 14.36
C TYR A 56 8.39 -13.04 14.45
N HIS A 57 8.75 -13.83 15.46
CA HIS A 57 10.12 -14.33 15.66
C HIS A 57 10.29 -15.72 15.06
N CYS A 58 11.50 -16.04 14.62
CA CYS A 58 11.84 -17.38 14.19
C CYS A 58 11.91 -18.32 15.41
N PRO A 59 11.19 -19.45 15.41
CA PRO A 59 11.21 -20.40 16.52
C PRO A 59 12.48 -21.26 16.57
N PHE A 60 13.35 -21.16 15.56
CA PHE A 60 14.58 -21.94 15.52
C PHE A 60 15.60 -21.42 16.56
N PRO A 61 16.10 -22.29 17.46
CA PRO A 61 17.04 -21.87 18.50
C PRO A 61 18.33 -21.33 17.87
N GLY A 62 18.77 -20.15 18.32
CA GLY A 62 19.97 -19.49 17.80
C GLY A 62 19.78 -18.68 16.51
N CYS A 63 18.60 -18.68 15.88
CA CYS A 63 18.39 -17.90 14.65
C CYS A 63 18.18 -16.40 14.91
N GLY A 64 17.41 -16.04 15.94
CA GLY A 64 17.16 -14.65 16.35
C GLY A 64 16.49 -13.74 15.30
N ARG A 65 16.05 -14.27 14.15
CA ARG A 65 15.43 -13.46 13.10
C ARG A 65 13.98 -13.09 13.43
N GLU A 66 13.62 -11.86 13.09
CA GLU A 66 12.29 -11.29 13.36
C GLU A 66 11.68 -10.72 12.08
N PHE A 67 10.36 -10.79 11.98
CA PHE A 67 9.59 -10.43 10.79
C PHE A 67 8.37 -9.60 11.19
N ASN A 68 7.98 -8.69 10.29
CA ASN A 68 6.75 -7.90 10.39
C ASN A 68 5.52 -8.63 9.81
N VAL A 69 5.72 -9.75 9.09
CA VAL A 69 4.66 -10.57 8.47
C VAL A 69 4.86 -12.06 8.78
N ASN A 70 3.77 -12.73 9.19
CA ASN A 70 3.77 -14.15 9.52
C ASN A 70 4.20 -15.05 8.35
N SER A 71 3.72 -14.77 7.12
CA SER A 71 4.06 -15.57 5.94
C SER A 71 5.56 -15.53 5.63
N ASN A 72 6.22 -14.39 5.87
CA ASN A 72 7.67 -14.26 5.70
C ASN A 72 8.44 -15.07 6.72
N MET A 73 8.06 -14.98 8.00
CA MET A 73 8.64 -15.82 9.07
C MET A 73 8.46 -17.31 8.75
N ARG A 74 7.25 -17.72 8.36
CA ARG A 74 6.96 -19.12 8.04
C ARG A 74 7.76 -19.64 6.86
N ARG A 75 7.91 -18.84 5.81
CA ARG A 75 8.76 -19.18 4.66
C ARG A 75 10.23 -19.30 5.09
N HIS A 76 10.71 -18.36 5.89
CA HIS A 76 12.07 -18.42 6.42
C HIS A 76 12.30 -19.68 7.27
N TRP A 77 11.34 -20.05 8.13
CA TRP A 77 11.45 -21.23 8.98
C TRP A 77 11.59 -22.53 8.18
N ARG A 78 10.94 -22.64 7.01
CA ARG A 78 11.14 -23.78 6.09
C ARG A 78 12.56 -23.90 5.56
N ASN A 79 13.36 -22.83 5.59
CA ASN A 79 14.75 -22.89 5.14
C ASN A 79 15.70 -23.41 6.24
N HIS A 80 15.20 -23.62 7.47
CA HIS A 80 15.96 -24.28 8.56
C HIS A 80 15.76 -25.80 8.62
N SER A 81 15.01 -26.36 7.67
CA SER A 81 14.85 -27.81 7.54
C SER A 81 16.17 -28.50 7.26
#